data_AF-A0A522X7Y1-F1
#
_entry.id   AF-A0A522X7Y1-F1
#
_cell.length_a   1.000
_cell.length_b   1.000
_cell.length_c   1.000
_cell.angle_alpha   90.00
_cell.angle_beta   90.00
_cell.angle_gamma   90.00
#
_symmetry.space_group_name_H-M   'P 1'
#
loop_
_entity.id
_entity.type
_entity.pdbx_description
1 polymer ?
#
loop_
_entity_poly.entity_id
_entity_poly.type
_entity_poly.pdbx_seq_one_letter_code
_entity_poly.pdbx_strand_id
1 'polypeptide(L)'
;MNPLLDFSGLPRFAEIKPEHVAPAIEQLLAENRALIARLLNDDAPPTWQDFIVPMEDANERLSRAWGPVGHLNAVMNSPELREVYNATLPKITQYYAELGQNLALFEKFKALRNSPEFAGLSAARKKIIENELRDFRLGGAELPEDKKKRYLEIQERLAELSSRFSDNLLDATNDYTLVIESFPPPQPSPDGRGGDGLSHEHESVSKLSGLPEDVLQAAQDAAKEKGKTGWLFTLKAPSYMPVMQFADNRAMRGCR
;
A
#
# COMPACT_ATOMS: atom_id res chain seq x y z
N MET A 1 -12.59 -14.29 16.98
CA MET A 1 -12.73 -14.55 15.53
C MET A 1 -11.83 -13.55 14.82
N ASN A 2 -11.04 -13.98 13.84
CA ASN A 2 -10.16 -13.07 13.11
C ASN A 2 -10.99 -12.26 12.09
N PRO A 3 -11.02 -10.91 12.16
CA PRO A 3 -11.86 -10.09 11.29
C PRO A 3 -11.46 -10.16 9.81
N LEU A 4 -10.22 -10.56 9.50
CA LEU A 4 -9.75 -10.79 8.13
C LEU A 4 -10.28 -12.09 7.52
N LEU A 5 -10.92 -12.94 8.33
CA LEU A 5 -11.56 -14.19 7.91
C LEU A 5 -13.10 -14.08 7.89
N ASP A 6 -13.67 -12.91 8.19
CA ASP A 6 -15.10 -12.64 8.06
C ASP A 6 -15.40 -11.97 6.71
N PHE A 7 -16.01 -12.73 5.81
CA PHE A 7 -16.35 -12.31 4.45
C PHE A 7 -17.83 -11.94 4.28
N SER A 8 -18.60 -11.86 5.36
CA SER A 8 -20.06 -11.61 5.33
C SER A 8 -20.47 -10.22 4.83
N GLY A 9 -19.53 -9.27 4.78
CA GLY A 9 -19.80 -7.90 4.34
C GLY A 9 -18.54 -7.12 3.97
N LEU A 10 -18.58 -5.82 4.25
CA LEU A 10 -17.46 -4.90 4.04
C LEU A 10 -16.33 -5.15 5.06
N PRO A 11 -15.06 -4.86 4.72
CA PRO A 11 -13.95 -4.99 5.65
C PRO A 11 -14.17 -4.16 6.93
N ARG A 12 -14.05 -4.82 8.09
CA ARG A 12 -14.21 -4.18 9.41
C ARG A 12 -12.92 -3.51 9.85
N PHE A 13 -12.53 -2.42 9.17
CA PHE A 13 -11.24 -1.75 9.38
C PHE A 13 -10.91 -1.43 10.85
N ALA A 14 -11.92 -1.02 11.64
CA ALA A 14 -11.76 -0.70 13.06
C ALA A 14 -11.37 -1.91 13.93
N GLU A 15 -11.63 -3.13 13.48
CA GLU A 15 -11.33 -4.37 14.20
C GLU A 15 -10.00 -5.01 13.74
N ILE A 16 -9.44 -4.59 12.61
CA ILE A 16 -8.19 -5.13 12.08
C ILE A 16 -7.01 -4.61 12.92
N LYS A 17 -6.18 -5.54 13.38
CA LYS A 17 -4.98 -5.26 14.17
C LYS A 17 -3.78 -6.02 13.60
N PRO A 18 -2.54 -5.57 13.84
CA PRO A 18 -1.34 -6.23 13.31
C PRO A 18 -1.29 -7.74 13.64
N GLU A 19 -1.68 -8.15 14.86
CA GLU A 19 -1.69 -9.54 15.29
C GLU A 19 -2.64 -10.46 14.49
N HIS A 20 -3.62 -9.88 13.78
CA HIS A 20 -4.55 -10.65 12.95
C HIS A 20 -3.98 -11.03 11.59
N VAL A 21 -2.98 -10.29 11.09
CA VAL A 21 -2.53 -10.37 9.69
C VAL A 21 -1.89 -11.72 9.38
N ALA A 22 -0.78 -12.05 10.04
CA ALA A 22 -0.03 -13.27 9.73
C ALA A 22 -0.90 -14.54 9.91
N PRO A 23 -1.66 -14.73 11.01
CA PRO A 23 -2.50 -15.92 11.17
C PRO A 23 -3.58 -16.06 10.09
N ALA A 24 -4.25 -14.96 9.69
CA ALA A 24 -5.28 -15.02 8.66
C ALA A 24 -4.70 -15.39 7.30
N ILE A 25 -3.60 -14.75 6.91
CA ILE A 25 -2.98 -14.97 5.61
C ILE A 25 -2.38 -16.37 5.54
N GLU A 26 -1.69 -16.83 6.58
CA GLU A 26 -1.14 -18.19 6.60
C GLU A 26 -2.23 -19.26 6.50
N GLN A 27 -3.36 -19.08 7.19
CA GLN A 27 -4.49 -19.97 7.09
C GLN A 27 -5.04 -20.02 5.65
N LEU A 28 -5.29 -18.86 5.03
CA LEU A 28 -5.83 -18.79 3.66
C LEU A 28 -4.86 -19.37 2.64
N LEU A 29 -3.56 -19.12 2.79
CA LEU A 29 -2.53 -19.72 1.94
C LEU A 29 -2.48 -21.25 2.08
N ALA A 30 -2.63 -21.77 3.29
CA ALA A 30 -2.68 -23.21 3.53
C ALA A 30 -3.94 -23.85 2.93
N GLU A 31 -5.11 -23.24 3.13
CA GLU A 31 -6.38 -23.66 2.53
C GLU A 31 -6.29 -23.68 1.00
N ASN A 32 -5.72 -22.64 0.40
CA ASN A 32 -5.57 -22.55 -1.05
C ASN A 32 -4.62 -23.61 -1.60
N ARG A 33 -3.46 -23.83 -0.95
CA ARG A 33 -2.53 -24.90 -1.36
C ARG A 33 -3.17 -26.29 -1.25
N ALA A 34 -3.94 -26.54 -0.20
CA ALA A 34 -4.66 -27.80 -0.04
C ALA A 34 -5.74 -27.97 -1.13
N LEU A 35 -6.46 -26.90 -1.48
CA LEU A 35 -7.41 -26.91 -2.58
C LEU A 35 -6.74 -27.22 -3.91
N ILE A 36 -5.64 -26.54 -4.25
CA ILE A 36 -4.89 -26.79 -5.48
C ILE A 36 -4.39 -28.23 -5.53
N ALA A 37 -3.83 -28.76 -4.45
CA ALA A 37 -3.42 -30.16 -4.38
C ALA A 37 -4.59 -31.12 -4.64
N ARG A 38 -5.76 -30.86 -4.05
CA ARG A 38 -6.98 -31.65 -4.30
C ARG A 38 -7.42 -31.58 -5.77
N LEU A 39 -7.47 -30.38 -6.34
CA LEU A 39 -7.87 -30.16 -7.73
C LEU A 39 -6.89 -30.80 -8.71
N LEU A 40 -5.60 -30.83 -8.41
CA LEU A 40 -4.59 -31.47 -9.25
C LEU A 40 -4.66 -33.00 -9.19
N ASN A 41 -5.05 -33.56 -8.04
CA ASN A 41 -5.23 -35.01 -7.86
C ASN A 41 -6.59 -35.53 -8.38
N ASP A 42 -7.46 -34.65 -8.85
CA ASP A 42 -8.72 -35.04 -9.48
C ASP A 42 -8.48 -35.47 -10.93
N ASP A 43 -8.80 -36.71 -11.26
CA ASP A 43 -8.67 -37.25 -12.62
C ASP A 43 -9.82 -36.79 -13.55
N ALA A 44 -10.86 -36.15 -13.01
CA ALA A 44 -11.94 -35.60 -13.80
C ALA A 44 -11.43 -34.48 -14.73
N PRO A 45 -11.97 -34.37 -15.97
CA PRO A 45 -11.70 -33.25 -16.85
C PRO A 45 -12.05 -31.92 -16.15
N PRO A 46 -11.17 -30.89 -16.20
CA PRO A 46 -11.44 -29.62 -15.56
C PRO A 46 -12.63 -28.93 -16.23
N THR A 47 -13.58 -28.47 -15.42
CA THR A 47 -14.76 -27.72 -15.85
C THR A 47 -14.76 -26.31 -15.29
N TRP A 48 -15.62 -25.43 -15.80
CA TRP A 48 -15.81 -24.12 -15.16
C TRP A 48 -16.22 -24.26 -13.69
N GLN A 49 -17.14 -25.18 -13.40
CA GLN A 49 -17.77 -25.29 -12.08
C GLN A 49 -16.89 -26.00 -11.04
N ASP A 50 -16.12 -27.00 -11.45
CA ASP A 50 -15.39 -27.86 -10.51
C ASP A 50 -13.90 -27.52 -10.43
N PHE A 51 -13.38 -26.76 -11.39
CA PHE A 51 -11.98 -26.32 -11.43
C PHE A 51 -11.83 -24.81 -11.27
N ILE A 52 -12.48 -23.99 -12.11
CA ILE A 52 -12.31 -22.53 -12.08
C ILE A 52 -12.96 -21.90 -10.84
N VAL A 53 -14.26 -22.16 -10.62
CA VAL A 53 -15.02 -21.53 -9.52
C VAL A 53 -14.36 -21.76 -8.15
N PRO A 54 -13.97 -22.99 -7.76
CA PRO A 54 -13.35 -23.19 -6.46
C PRO A 54 -12.01 -22.44 -6.30
N MET A 55 -11.21 -22.37 -7.38
CA MET A 55 -9.94 -21.63 -7.36
C MET A 55 -10.15 -20.13 -7.22
N GLU A 56 -11.08 -19.56 -7.99
CA GLU A 56 -11.46 -18.15 -7.92
C GLU A 56 -11.96 -17.80 -6.51
N ASP A 57 -12.89 -18.58 -5.96
CA ASP A 57 -13.44 -18.35 -4.62
C ASP A 57 -12.34 -18.38 -3.53
N ALA A 58 -11.39 -19.30 -3.65
CA ALA A 58 -10.28 -19.43 -2.72
C ALA A 58 -9.27 -18.28 -2.83
N ASN A 59 -8.91 -17.87 -4.05
CA ASN A 59 -8.04 -16.71 -4.28
C ASN A 59 -8.73 -15.39 -3.90
N GLU A 60 -10.04 -15.28 -4.10
CA GLU A 60 -10.84 -14.12 -3.71
C GLU A 60 -10.83 -13.95 -2.19
N ARG A 61 -10.93 -15.03 -1.41
CA ARG A 61 -10.79 -14.96 0.06
C ARG A 61 -9.43 -14.41 0.49
N LEU A 62 -8.34 -14.85 -0.16
CA LEU A 62 -7.00 -14.32 0.08
C LEU A 62 -6.92 -12.83 -0.29
N SER A 63 -7.44 -12.45 -1.46
CA SER A 63 -7.50 -11.06 -1.93
C SER A 63 -8.29 -10.17 -0.96
N ARG A 64 -9.46 -10.62 -0.52
CA ARG A 64 -10.33 -9.90 0.43
C ARG A 64 -9.73 -9.77 1.82
N ALA A 65 -8.80 -10.64 2.21
CA ALA A 65 -8.05 -10.50 3.45
C ALA A 65 -6.82 -9.59 3.28
N TRP A 66 -6.06 -9.74 2.19
CA TRP A 66 -4.82 -8.98 1.99
C TRP A 66 -5.06 -7.54 1.54
N GLY A 67 -6.10 -7.29 0.74
CA GLY A 67 -6.47 -5.96 0.25
C GLY A 67 -6.64 -4.92 1.38
N PRO A 68 -7.45 -5.19 2.42
CA PRO A 68 -7.58 -4.31 3.57
C PRO A 68 -6.26 -4.06 4.32
N VAL A 69 -5.40 -5.08 4.45
CA VAL A 69 -4.09 -4.95 5.09
C VAL A 69 -3.17 -4.04 4.28
N GLY A 70 -3.11 -4.24 2.95
CA GLY A 70 -2.37 -3.38 2.05
C GLY A 70 -2.89 -1.94 2.03
N HIS A 71 -4.22 -1.76 2.10
CA HIS A 71 -4.83 -0.45 2.23
C HIS A 71 -4.43 0.25 3.53
N LEU A 72 -4.57 -0.43 4.69
CA LEU A 72 -4.16 0.12 5.98
C LEU A 72 -2.67 0.47 6.00
N ASN A 73 -1.81 -0.36 5.40
CA ASN A 73 -0.38 -0.06 5.29
C ASN A 73 -0.12 1.24 4.49
N ALA A 74 -0.99 1.57 3.53
CA ALA A 74 -0.87 2.77 2.71
C ALA A 74 -1.49 4.03 3.34
N VAL A 75 -2.61 3.91 4.06
CA VAL A 75 -3.37 5.09 4.58
C VAL A 75 -3.25 5.31 6.08
N MET A 76 -2.88 4.28 6.84
CA MET A 76 -2.79 4.25 8.30
C MET A 76 -1.54 3.48 8.74
N ASN A 77 -0.39 3.83 8.15
CA ASN A 77 0.88 3.17 8.43
C ASN A 77 1.30 3.34 9.90
N SER A 78 1.75 2.26 10.53
CA SER A 78 2.41 2.27 11.84
C SER A 78 3.63 1.36 11.82
N PRO A 79 4.61 1.53 12.72
CA PRO A 79 5.77 0.62 12.81
C PRO A 79 5.37 -0.86 12.93
N GLU A 80 4.38 -1.15 13.77
CA GLU A 80 3.90 -2.51 14.03
C GLU A 80 3.19 -3.11 12.81
N LEU A 81 2.35 -2.32 12.13
CA LEU A 81 1.69 -2.76 10.90
C LEU A 81 2.71 -2.98 9.78
N ARG A 82 3.68 -2.08 9.64
CA ARG A 82 4.74 -2.15 8.63
C ARG A 82 5.60 -3.40 8.84
N GLU A 83 5.97 -3.71 10.07
CA GLU A 83 6.73 -4.91 10.41
C GLU A 83 5.98 -6.19 10.00
N VAL A 84 4.72 -6.33 10.43
CA VAL A 84 3.93 -7.52 10.10
C VAL A 84 3.63 -7.61 8.60
N TYR A 85 3.38 -6.48 7.93
CA TYR A 85 3.20 -6.41 6.48
C TYR A 85 4.44 -6.93 5.75
N ASN A 86 5.63 -6.41 6.08
CA ASN A 86 6.89 -6.79 5.46
C ASN A 86 7.29 -8.24 5.76
N ALA A 87 6.93 -8.78 6.93
CA ALA A 87 7.13 -10.19 7.26
C ALA A 87 6.16 -11.14 6.53
N THR A 88 4.98 -10.66 6.14
CA THR A 88 3.92 -11.48 5.50
C THR A 88 3.98 -11.42 3.98
N LEU A 89 4.37 -10.26 3.41
CA LEU A 89 4.43 -10.02 1.97
C LEU A 89 5.20 -11.12 1.19
N PRO A 90 6.40 -11.57 1.62
CA PRO A 90 7.13 -12.62 0.90
C PRO A 90 6.34 -13.93 0.74
N LYS A 91 5.53 -14.31 1.75
CA LYS A 91 4.74 -15.55 1.73
C LYS A 91 3.67 -15.51 0.63
N ILE A 92 3.10 -14.34 0.39
CA ILE A 92 2.07 -14.10 -0.63
C ILE A 92 2.74 -14.06 -2.01
N THR A 93 3.85 -13.34 -2.15
CA THR A 93 4.64 -13.33 -3.39
C THR A 93 5.07 -14.74 -3.80
N GLN A 94 5.56 -15.53 -2.84
CA GLN A 94 5.92 -16.92 -3.06
C GLN A 94 4.72 -17.74 -3.54
N TYR A 95 3.56 -17.63 -2.89
CA TYR A 95 2.35 -18.34 -3.31
C TYR A 95 1.92 -18.03 -4.75
N TYR A 96 1.90 -16.76 -5.15
CA TYR A 96 1.54 -16.40 -6.54
C TYR A 96 2.59 -16.85 -7.55
N ALA A 97 3.88 -16.85 -7.18
CA ALA A 97 4.92 -17.42 -8.02
C ALA A 97 4.78 -18.95 -8.15
N GLU A 98 4.48 -19.65 -7.06
CA GLU A 98 4.17 -21.09 -7.05
C GLU A 98 3.01 -21.40 -7.99
N LEU A 99 1.91 -20.63 -7.93
CA LEU A 99 0.78 -20.77 -8.84
C LEU A 99 1.20 -20.52 -10.30
N GLY A 100 1.80 -19.37 -10.59
CA GLY A 100 2.17 -18.97 -11.95
C GLY A 100 3.20 -19.89 -12.62
N GLN A 101 3.96 -20.66 -11.83
CA GLN A 101 4.94 -21.64 -12.32
C GLN A 101 4.45 -23.10 -12.26
N ASN A 102 3.23 -23.34 -11.77
CA ASN A 102 2.68 -24.69 -11.63
C ASN A 102 2.29 -25.26 -13.01
N LEU A 103 3.16 -26.09 -13.57
CA LEU A 103 2.95 -26.69 -14.89
C LEU A 103 1.72 -27.60 -14.93
N ALA A 104 1.46 -28.37 -13.88
CA ALA A 104 0.28 -29.26 -13.83
C ALA A 104 -1.02 -28.45 -13.85
N LEU A 105 -1.05 -27.32 -13.14
CA LEU A 105 -2.18 -26.40 -13.16
C LEU A 105 -2.36 -25.78 -14.54
N PHE A 106 -1.26 -25.33 -15.16
CA PHE A 106 -1.28 -24.78 -16.51
C PHE A 106 -1.81 -25.78 -17.55
N GLU A 107 -1.43 -27.05 -17.45
CA GLU A 107 -1.96 -28.11 -18.31
C GLU A 107 -3.46 -28.34 -18.10
N LYS A 108 -3.98 -28.23 -16.86
CA LYS A 108 -5.44 -28.28 -16.62
C LYS A 108 -6.16 -27.08 -17.28
N PHE A 109 -5.60 -25.88 -17.23
CA PHE A 109 -6.16 -24.73 -17.95
C PHE A 109 -6.14 -24.94 -19.47
N LYS A 110 -5.08 -25.53 -20.03
CA LYS A 110 -5.01 -25.89 -21.46
C LYS A 110 -6.06 -26.95 -21.80
N ALA A 111 -6.25 -27.95 -20.95
CA ALA A 111 -7.28 -28.98 -21.14
C ALA A 111 -8.69 -28.37 -21.15
N LEU A 112 -9.01 -27.48 -20.21
CA LEU A 112 -10.28 -26.75 -20.19
C LEU A 112 -10.44 -25.89 -21.45
N ARG A 113 -9.41 -25.14 -21.86
CA ARG A 113 -9.44 -24.29 -23.06
C ARG A 113 -9.70 -25.06 -24.36
N ASN A 114 -9.31 -26.33 -24.40
CA ASN A 114 -9.47 -27.23 -25.54
C ASN A 114 -10.69 -28.16 -25.40
N SER A 115 -11.48 -28.03 -24.34
CA SER A 115 -12.65 -28.88 -24.10
C SER A 115 -13.88 -28.41 -24.90
N PRO A 116 -14.87 -29.29 -25.12
CA PRO A 116 -16.16 -28.89 -25.70
C PRO A 116 -16.90 -27.83 -24.87
N GLU A 117 -16.74 -27.85 -23.54
CA GLU A 117 -17.36 -26.88 -22.63
C GLU A 117 -16.92 -25.45 -22.97
N PHE A 118 -15.63 -25.25 -23.29
CA PHE A 118 -15.10 -23.93 -23.61
C PHE A 118 -15.89 -23.25 -24.73
N ALA A 119 -16.31 -24.00 -25.76
CA ALA A 119 -17.09 -23.44 -26.86
C ALA A 119 -18.43 -22.85 -26.38
N GLY A 120 -19.06 -23.46 -25.38
CA GLY A 120 -20.32 -23.04 -24.77
C GLY A 120 -20.22 -21.95 -23.70
N LEU A 121 -19.01 -21.61 -23.25
CA LEU A 121 -18.81 -20.56 -22.25
C LEU A 121 -19.12 -19.16 -22.80
N SER A 122 -19.55 -18.26 -21.90
CA SER A 122 -19.74 -16.84 -22.22
C SER A 122 -18.42 -16.17 -22.60
N ALA A 123 -18.50 -15.03 -23.31
CA ALA A 123 -17.32 -14.27 -23.71
C ALA A 123 -16.43 -13.88 -22.52
N ALA A 124 -17.04 -13.49 -21.39
CA ALA A 124 -16.31 -13.15 -20.16
C ALA A 124 -15.54 -14.37 -19.59
N ARG A 125 -16.20 -15.53 -19.51
CA ARG A 125 -15.58 -16.77 -19.00
C ARG A 125 -14.44 -17.25 -19.90
N LYS A 126 -14.62 -17.17 -21.22
CA LYS A 126 -13.56 -17.46 -22.20
C LYS A 126 -12.36 -16.53 -21.97
N LYS A 127 -12.62 -15.24 -21.77
CA LYS A 127 -11.58 -14.24 -21.55
C LYS A 127 -10.79 -14.47 -20.26
N ILE A 128 -11.45 -14.90 -19.19
CA ILE A 128 -10.79 -15.28 -17.92
C ILE A 128 -9.78 -16.40 -18.19
N ILE A 129 -10.21 -17.51 -18.80
CA ILE A 129 -9.35 -18.66 -19.11
C ILE A 129 -8.16 -18.24 -20.01
N GLU A 130 -8.41 -17.41 -21.02
CA GLU A 130 -7.35 -16.95 -21.92
C GLU A 130 -6.34 -16.01 -21.25
N ASN A 131 -6.80 -15.17 -20.33
CA ASN A 131 -5.93 -14.33 -19.52
C ASN A 131 -5.09 -15.18 -18.56
N GLU A 132 -5.70 -16.16 -17.88
CA GLU A 132 -4.97 -17.10 -17.03
C GLU A 132 -3.85 -17.82 -17.81
N LEU A 133 -4.15 -18.36 -18.99
CA LEU A 133 -3.13 -18.99 -19.85
C LEU A 133 -2.00 -18.04 -20.26
N ARG A 134 -2.31 -16.77 -20.53
CA ARG A 134 -1.29 -15.74 -20.79
C ARG A 134 -0.46 -15.50 -19.54
N ASP A 135 -1.10 -15.42 -18.38
CA ASP A 135 -0.48 -15.07 -17.11
C ASP A 135 0.41 -16.22 -16.59
N PHE A 136 0.09 -17.50 -16.84
CA PHE A 136 1.03 -18.62 -16.66
C PHE A 136 2.30 -18.48 -17.50
N ARG A 137 2.18 -18.06 -18.77
CA ARG A 137 3.36 -17.84 -19.63
C ARG A 137 4.21 -16.69 -19.12
N LEU A 138 3.59 -15.58 -18.71
CA LEU A 138 4.28 -14.43 -18.10
C LEU A 138 4.85 -14.76 -16.70
N GLY A 139 4.22 -15.69 -15.99
CA GLY A 139 4.65 -16.29 -14.73
C GLY A 139 5.83 -17.25 -14.86
N GLY A 140 6.19 -17.62 -16.09
CA GLY A 140 7.31 -18.50 -16.36
C GLY A 140 7.02 -19.99 -16.18
N ALA A 141 5.76 -20.44 -16.31
CA ALA A 141 5.39 -21.86 -16.21
C ALA A 141 6.21 -22.78 -17.14
N GLU A 142 6.51 -22.31 -18.36
CA GLU A 142 7.25 -23.06 -19.39
C GLU A 142 8.76 -22.79 -19.37
N LEU A 143 9.28 -22.06 -18.37
CA LEU A 143 10.72 -21.86 -18.22
C LEU A 143 11.43 -23.17 -17.80
N PRO A 144 12.69 -23.38 -18.22
CA PRO A 144 13.54 -24.42 -17.64
C PRO A 144 13.67 -24.27 -16.12
N GLU A 145 13.87 -25.38 -15.40
CA GLU A 145 13.93 -25.39 -13.93
C GLU A 145 15.01 -24.45 -13.34
N ASP A 146 16.17 -24.33 -14.01
CA ASP A 146 17.23 -23.38 -13.59
C ASP A 146 16.79 -21.91 -13.71
N LYS A 147 15.88 -21.61 -14.65
CA LYS A 147 15.32 -20.27 -14.87
C LYS A 147 14.13 -19.98 -13.95
N LYS A 148 13.35 -20.99 -13.56
CA LYS A 148 12.24 -20.82 -12.60
C LYS A 148 12.73 -20.34 -11.24
N LYS A 149 13.80 -20.95 -10.72
CA LYS A 149 14.44 -20.50 -9.46
C LYS A 149 14.86 -19.03 -9.56
N ARG A 150 15.51 -18.64 -10.65
CA ARG A 150 15.94 -17.25 -10.85
C ARG A 150 14.76 -16.28 -10.94
N TYR A 151 13.66 -16.69 -11.58
CA TYR A 151 12.45 -15.89 -11.66
C TYR A 151 11.87 -15.62 -10.26
N LEU A 152 11.78 -16.64 -9.40
CA LEU A 152 11.30 -16.49 -8.03
C LEU A 152 12.15 -15.50 -7.24
N GLU A 153 13.48 -15.62 -7.30
CA GLU A 153 14.42 -14.67 -6.65
C GLU A 153 14.18 -13.22 -7.13
N ILE A 154 13.88 -13.02 -8.41
CA ILE A 154 13.58 -11.69 -8.98
C ILE A 154 12.24 -11.16 -8.45
N GLN A 155 11.20 -11.99 -8.39
CA GLN A 155 9.89 -11.57 -7.89
C GLN A 155 9.95 -11.18 -6.42
N GLU A 156 10.61 -11.98 -5.58
CA GLU A 156 10.82 -11.69 -4.17
C GLU A 156 11.58 -10.37 -3.99
N ARG A 157 12.68 -10.20 -4.73
CA ARG A 157 13.50 -8.98 -4.64
C ARG A 157 12.73 -7.75 -5.12
N LEU A 158 11.91 -7.88 -6.16
CA LEU A 158 11.09 -6.79 -6.68
C LEU A 158 10.04 -6.35 -5.65
N ALA A 159 9.36 -7.31 -5.00
CA ALA A 159 8.38 -7.02 -3.95
C ALA A 159 9.03 -6.31 -2.76
N GLU A 160 10.18 -6.80 -2.29
CA GLU A 160 10.96 -6.18 -1.21
C GLU A 160 11.37 -4.75 -1.58
N LEU A 161 11.96 -4.54 -2.76
CA LEU A 161 12.42 -3.23 -3.21
C LEU A 161 11.26 -2.25 -3.38
N SER A 162 10.11 -2.71 -3.85
CA SER A 162 8.92 -1.87 -4.02
C SER A 162 8.37 -1.41 -2.65
N SER A 163 8.29 -2.32 -1.68
CA SER A 163 7.90 -1.97 -0.31
C SER A 163 8.89 -0.98 0.32
N ARG A 164 10.19 -1.26 0.23
CA ARG A 164 11.24 -0.37 0.74
C ARG A 164 11.25 1.01 0.08
N PHE A 165 10.98 1.08 -1.22
CA PHE A 165 10.84 2.36 -1.91
C PHE A 165 9.67 3.16 -1.34
N SER A 166 8.51 2.52 -1.13
CA SER A 166 7.35 3.14 -0.51
C SER A 166 7.64 3.65 0.90
N ASP A 167 8.27 2.81 1.74
CA ASP A 167 8.64 3.18 3.11
C ASP A 167 9.61 4.37 3.12
N ASN A 168 10.68 4.32 2.31
CA ASN A 168 11.66 5.41 2.20
C ASN A 168 11.01 6.72 1.73
N LEU A 169 10.07 6.65 0.77
CA LEU A 169 9.38 7.84 0.28
C LEU A 169 8.47 8.45 1.35
N LEU A 170 7.75 7.61 2.09
CA LEU A 170 6.88 8.04 3.18
C LEU A 170 7.69 8.69 4.30
N ASP A 171 8.79 8.05 4.71
CA ASP A 171 9.66 8.52 5.78
C ASP A 171 10.33 9.85 5.38
N ALA A 172 10.92 9.93 4.18
CA ALA A 172 11.51 11.18 3.67
C ALA A 172 10.50 12.33 3.57
N THR A 173 9.25 12.04 3.20
CA THR A 173 8.18 13.06 3.12
C THR A 173 7.74 13.54 4.51
N ASN A 174 7.73 12.66 5.50
CA ASN A 174 7.30 12.96 6.87
C ASN A 174 8.39 13.63 7.72
N ASP A 175 9.67 13.31 7.46
CA ASP A 175 10.82 13.82 8.20
C ASP A 175 11.09 15.30 7.94
N TYR A 176 10.86 15.77 6.71
CA TYR A 176 11.06 17.17 6.38
C TYR A 176 10.04 18.06 7.11
N THR A 177 10.56 19.00 7.89
CA THR A 177 9.78 20.09 8.46
C THR A 177 10.52 21.42 8.27
N LEU A 178 9.80 22.44 7.83
CA LEU A 178 10.25 23.83 7.86
C LEU A 178 9.42 24.57 8.91
N VAL A 179 10.07 24.97 10.00
CA VAL A 179 9.43 25.70 11.10
C VAL A 179 9.75 27.18 10.98
N ILE A 180 8.71 28.00 10.99
CA ILE A 180 8.82 29.45 11.10
C ILE A 180 8.28 29.83 12.48
N GLU A 181 9.18 30.16 13.38
CA GLU A 181 8.83 30.53 14.76
C GLU A 181 8.13 31.90 14.78
N SER A 182 7.08 32.01 15.60
CA SER A 182 6.55 33.30 16.01
C SER A 182 7.30 33.75 17.27
N PHE A 183 8.13 34.79 17.20
CA PHE A 183 8.80 35.36 18.38
C PHE A 183 8.39 36.82 18.60
N PRO A 184 8.14 37.26 19.87
CA PRO A 184 8.19 36.51 21.13
C PRO A 184 6.81 36.00 21.62
N PRO A 185 6.75 34.99 22.51
CA PRO A 185 5.56 34.73 23.31
C PRO A 185 5.23 35.95 24.19
N PRO A 186 3.94 36.24 24.48
CA PRO A 186 3.56 37.40 25.28
C PRO A 186 4.14 37.27 26.71
N GLN A 187 5.20 38.03 26.98
CA GLN A 187 5.72 38.24 28.33
C GLN A 187 4.95 39.43 28.96
N PRO A 188 4.30 39.27 30.12
CA PRO A 188 3.78 40.42 30.84
C PRO A 188 4.96 41.22 31.40
N SER A 189 5.25 42.39 30.81
CA SER A 189 6.25 43.32 31.33
C SER A 189 5.86 43.80 32.73
N PRO A 190 6.73 43.68 33.75
CA PRO A 190 6.48 44.21 35.10
C PRO A 190 6.33 45.75 35.17
N ASP A 191 6.76 46.47 34.14
CA ASP A 191 7.19 47.86 34.25
C ASP A 191 6.30 48.88 33.53
N GLY A 192 5.30 48.45 32.75
CA GLY A 192 4.38 49.36 32.05
C GLY A 192 5.02 50.35 31.06
N ARG A 193 6.32 50.21 30.73
CA ARG A 193 6.99 51.00 29.68
C ARG A 193 7.17 50.14 28.44
N GLY A 194 6.33 50.38 27.44
CA GLY A 194 6.43 49.76 26.12
C GLY A 194 7.71 50.22 25.41
N GLY A 195 8.74 49.37 25.43
CA GLY A 195 9.83 49.41 24.47
C GLY A 195 9.45 48.62 23.22
N ASP A 196 9.39 49.31 22.07
CA ASP A 196 9.87 48.92 20.73
C ASP A 196 10.06 47.43 20.32
N GLY A 197 9.24 46.50 20.84
CA GLY A 197 9.23 45.08 20.47
C GLY A 197 8.62 44.73 19.10
N LEU A 198 8.32 45.74 18.26
CA LEU A 198 7.61 45.58 16.98
C LEU A 198 8.49 45.09 15.81
N SER A 199 9.81 45.03 15.97
CA SER A 199 10.73 44.75 14.85
C SER A 199 10.76 43.27 14.45
N HIS A 200 10.56 42.33 15.37
CA HIS A 200 10.72 40.89 15.09
C HIS A 200 9.41 40.18 14.67
N GLU A 201 8.24 40.65 15.10
CA GLU A 201 6.93 40.16 14.62
C GLU A 201 6.77 40.43 13.12
N HIS A 202 7.19 41.60 12.66
CA HIS A 202 7.17 42.00 11.25
C HIS A 202 8.07 41.09 10.38
N GLU A 203 9.20 40.62 10.92
CA GLU A 203 10.14 39.77 10.18
C GLU A 203 9.58 38.35 9.96
N SER A 204 8.85 37.80 10.93
CA SER A 204 8.27 36.45 10.82
C SER A 204 7.03 36.43 9.92
N VAL A 205 6.18 37.45 10.01
CA VAL A 205 5.00 37.62 9.14
C VAL A 205 5.41 37.94 7.69
N SER A 206 6.48 38.72 7.49
CA SER A 206 7.00 38.98 6.13
C SER A 206 7.52 37.72 5.42
N LYS A 207 8.05 36.74 6.17
CA LYS A 207 8.51 35.47 5.59
C LYS A 207 7.38 34.63 5.01
N LEU A 208 6.14 34.88 5.44
CA LEU A 208 4.92 34.15 5.08
C LEU A 208 4.05 34.89 4.06
N SER A 209 4.51 36.03 3.52
CA SER A 209 3.71 36.83 2.60
C SER A 209 3.38 36.07 1.32
N GLY A 210 2.18 36.35 0.79
CA GLY A 210 1.64 35.72 -0.41
C GLY A 210 0.91 34.40 -0.15
N LEU A 211 1.15 33.72 0.98
CA LEU A 211 0.47 32.46 1.28
C LEU A 211 -1.03 32.66 1.61
N PRO A 212 -1.91 31.80 1.09
CA PRO A 212 -3.32 31.78 1.48
C PRO A 212 -3.55 31.53 2.98
N GLU A 213 -4.61 32.12 3.55
CA GLU A 213 -4.92 32.01 4.99
C GLU A 213 -5.20 30.57 5.44
N ASP A 214 -5.86 29.77 4.60
CA ASP A 214 -6.13 28.35 4.87
C ASP A 214 -4.84 27.54 5.01
N VAL A 215 -3.83 27.85 4.19
CA VAL A 215 -2.50 27.24 4.25
C VAL A 215 -1.77 27.64 5.54
N LEU A 216 -1.88 28.90 5.95
CA LEU A 216 -1.30 29.39 7.19
C LEU A 216 -1.96 28.73 8.42
N GLN A 217 -3.29 28.60 8.42
CA GLN A 217 -4.01 27.93 9.49
C GLN A 217 -3.60 26.45 9.60
N ALA A 218 -3.57 25.73 8.47
CA ALA A 218 -3.13 24.34 8.45
C ALA A 218 -1.68 24.17 8.94
N ALA A 219 -0.79 25.11 8.59
CA ALA A 219 0.60 25.10 9.07
C ALA A 219 0.71 25.39 10.58
N GLN A 220 -0.17 26.23 11.14
CA GLN A 220 -0.24 26.45 12.60
C GLN A 220 -0.75 25.21 13.33
N ASP A 221 -1.80 24.58 12.81
CA ASP A 221 -2.34 23.34 13.39
C ASP A 221 -1.28 22.23 13.39
N ALA A 222 -0.55 22.06 12.28
CA ALA A 222 0.56 21.12 12.18
C ALA A 222 1.72 21.45 13.14
N ALA A 223 2.01 22.73 13.37
CA ALA A 223 3.01 23.15 14.37
C ALA A 223 2.57 22.77 15.78
N LYS A 224 1.29 23.03 16.12
CA LYS A 224 0.69 22.72 17.41
C LYS A 224 0.68 21.21 17.70
N GLU A 225 0.32 20.39 16.72
CA GLU A 225 0.38 18.92 16.83
C GLU A 225 1.79 18.41 17.14
N LYS A 226 2.83 19.06 16.58
CA LYS A 226 4.24 18.73 16.86
C LYS A 226 4.83 19.48 18.05
N GLY A 227 4.01 20.18 18.85
CA GLY A 227 4.45 20.93 20.03
C GLY A 227 5.39 22.10 19.72
N LYS A 228 5.27 22.70 18.53
CA LYS A 228 6.04 23.87 18.08
C LYS A 228 5.17 25.12 18.10
N THR A 229 5.80 26.28 18.25
CA THR A 229 5.16 27.60 18.14
C THR A 229 5.41 28.21 16.76
N GLY A 230 4.39 28.82 16.15
CA GLY A 230 4.47 29.41 14.81
C GLY A 230 3.84 28.53 13.74
N TRP A 231 4.50 28.39 12.58
CA TRP A 231 3.99 27.66 11.41
C TRP A 231 4.94 26.52 11.02
N LEU A 232 4.37 25.37 10.64
CA LEU A 232 5.11 24.19 10.22
C LEU A 232 4.68 23.76 8.81
N PHE A 233 5.62 23.80 7.88
CA PHE A 233 5.43 23.33 6.50
C PHE A 233 6.10 21.97 6.28
N THR A 234 5.51 21.15 5.40
CA THR A 234 5.98 19.79 5.08
C THR A 234 6.09 19.60 3.57
N LEU A 235 6.65 18.46 3.12
CA LEU A 235 6.69 18.10 1.70
C LEU A 235 5.37 17.48 1.19
N LYS A 236 4.35 17.32 2.05
CA LYS A 236 3.04 16.85 1.62
C LYS A 236 2.43 17.86 0.65
N ALA A 237 1.82 17.38 -0.42
CA ALA A 237 1.32 18.22 -1.52
C ALA A 237 0.46 19.43 -1.05
N PRO A 238 -0.46 19.29 -0.07
CA PRO A 238 -1.24 20.43 0.43
C PRO A 238 -0.42 21.53 1.12
N SER A 239 0.80 21.23 1.57
CA SER A 239 1.72 22.19 2.18
C SER A 239 2.76 22.70 1.18
N TYR A 240 3.38 21.79 0.43
CA TYR A 240 4.42 22.12 -0.53
C TYR A 240 3.93 22.93 -1.73
N MET A 241 2.80 22.54 -2.34
CA MET A 241 2.32 23.19 -3.57
C MET A 241 1.98 24.68 -3.36
N PRO A 242 1.26 25.07 -2.29
CA PRO A 242 0.99 26.48 -2.04
C PRO A 242 2.25 27.29 -1.75
N VAL A 243 3.24 26.72 -1.05
CA VAL A 243 4.54 27.39 -0.82
C VAL A 243 5.23 27.71 -2.14
N MET A 244 5.26 26.76 -3.08
CA MET A 244 5.89 26.98 -4.38
C MET A 244 5.12 27.94 -5.29
N GLN A 245 3.79 28.00 -5.15
CA GLN A 245 2.92 28.82 -5.98
C GLN A 245 2.77 30.27 -5.48
N PHE A 246 2.65 30.46 -4.17
CA PHE A 246 2.16 31.72 -3.60
C PHE A 246 3.12 32.40 -2.62
N ALA A 247 4.07 31.70 -2.02
CA ALA A 247 5.00 32.37 -1.10
C ALA A 247 5.83 33.40 -1.87
N ASP A 248 5.86 34.66 -1.45
CA ASP A 248 6.71 35.68 -2.08
C ASP A 248 8.18 35.50 -1.69
N ASN A 249 8.42 34.97 -0.48
CA ASN A 249 9.75 34.74 0.05
C ASN A 249 10.51 33.68 -0.76
N ARG A 250 11.48 34.15 -1.56
CA ARG A 250 12.31 33.33 -2.44
C ARG A 250 13.08 32.24 -1.69
N ALA A 251 13.50 32.49 -0.44
CA ALA A 251 14.23 31.52 0.36
C ALA A 251 13.35 30.31 0.73
N MET A 252 12.03 30.49 0.89
CA MET A 252 11.11 29.38 1.13
C MET A 252 10.91 28.48 -0.08
N ARG A 253 11.02 29.04 -1.30
CA ARG A 253 10.92 28.29 -2.56
C ARG A 253 12.23 27.58 -2.95
N GLY A 254 13.30 27.73 -2.16
CA GLY A 254 14.59 27.10 -2.41
C GLY A 254 15.48 27.78 -3.47
N CYS A 255 15.08 28.94 -3.99
CA CYS A 255 15.92 29.70 -4.91
C CYS A 255 16.93 30.55 -4.12
N ARG A 256 18.19 30.11 -4.05
CA ARG A 256 19.29 31.02 -3.65
C ARG A 256 19.48 32.13 -4.69
#